data_AF-A0A2M7BN83-F1
#
_entry.id   AF-A0A2M7BN83-F1
#
_cell.length_a   1.000
_cell.length_b   1.000
_cell.length_c   1.000
_cell.angle_alpha   90.00
_cell.angle_beta   90.00
_cell.angle_gamma   90.00
#
_symmetry.space_group_name_H-M   'P 1'
#
loop_
_entity.id
_entity.type
_entity.pdbx_description
1 polymer ?
#
loop_
_entity_poly.entity_id
_entity_poly.type
_entity_poly.pdbx_seq_one_letter_code
_entity_poly.pdbx_strand_id
1 'polypeptide(L)' 'RARDRNVGWRIDYFFIDKSLRKNLTNAFILSNVYGSDHCPIGIEINI' A
#
# COMPACT_ATOMS: atom_id res chain seq x y z
N ARG A 1 -15.88 10.99 -7.92
CA ARG A 1 -15.05 11.64 -6.87
C ARG A 1 -13.58 11.32 -7.18
N ALA A 2 -12.60 12.01 -6.60
CA ALA A 2 -11.17 11.98 -6.98
C ALA A 2 -10.59 10.58 -7.36
N ARG A 3 -10.94 9.55 -6.59
CA ARG A 3 -10.57 8.13 -6.79
C ARG A 3 -11.01 7.53 -8.14
N ASP A 4 -12.21 7.85 -8.63
CA ASP A 4 -12.75 7.32 -9.89
C ASP A 4 -11.98 7.83 -11.12
N ARG A 5 -11.32 8.99 -10.97
CA ARG A 5 -10.51 9.62 -12.02
C ARG A 5 -9.02 9.33 -11.82
N ASN A 6 -8.67 8.48 -10.86
CA ASN A 6 -7.30 8.23 -10.42
C ASN A 6 -6.53 9.54 -10.10
N VAL A 7 -7.22 10.54 -9.55
CA VAL A 7 -6.62 11.80 -9.10
C VAL A 7 -6.46 11.69 -7.59
N GLY A 8 -5.30 11.25 -7.13
CA GLY A 8 -5.03 10.95 -5.72
C GLY A 8 -3.58 11.18 -5.35
N TRP A 9 -3.28 10.95 -4.07
CA TRP A 9 -1.96 11.09 -3.50
C TRP A 9 -1.55 9.74 -2.92
N ARG A 10 -0.26 9.40 -2.97
CA ARG A 10 0.27 8.26 -2.20
C ARG A 10 0.78 8.76 -0.86
N ILE A 11 -0.05 8.66 0.18
CA ILE A 11 0.26 9.19 1.52
C ILE A 11 0.32 8.11 2.62
N ASP A 12 -0.03 6.87 2.29
CA ASP A 12 0.07 5.71 3.17
C ASP A 12 1.32 4.88 2.81
N TYR A 13 2.10 4.46 3.81
CA TYR A 13 3.37 3.77 3.61
C TYR A 13 3.64 2.71 4.69
N PHE A 14 4.32 1.64 4.28
CA PHE A 14 5.09 0.79 5.17
C PHE A 14 6.58 1.08 4.99
N PHE A 15 7.25 1.44 6.08
CA PHE A 15 8.71 1.51 6.13
C PHE A 15 9.25 0.23 6.76
N ILE A 16 10.36 -0.27 6.20
CA ILE A 16 11.05 -1.46 6.71
C ILE A 16 12.52 -1.13 6.94
N ASP A 17 13.13 -1.82 7.89
CA ASP A 17 14.57 -1.77 8.04
C ASP A 17 15.27 -2.41 6.83
N LYS A 18 16.50 -1.97 6.54
CA LYS A 18 17.29 -2.50 5.42
C LYS A 18 17.53 -4.02 5.55
N SER A 19 17.65 -4.53 6.77
CA SER A 19 17.83 -5.97 7.04
C SER A 19 16.62 -6.83 6.60
N LEU A 20 15.42 -6.26 6.62
CA LEU A 20 14.17 -6.93 6.21
C LEU A 20 13.95 -6.92 4.70
N ARG A 21 14.78 -6.21 3.92
CA ARG A 21 14.58 -6.08 2.47
C ARG A 21 14.59 -7.41 1.73
N LYS A 22 15.39 -8.37 2.18
CA LYS A 22 15.45 -9.72 1.60
C LYS A 22 14.21 -10.56 1.91
N ASN A 23 13.47 -10.19 2.94
CA ASN A 23 12.28 -10.90 3.41
C ASN A 23 11.00 -10.32 2.77
N LEU A 24 11.01 -9.07 2.32
CA LEU A 24 9.88 -8.45 1.62
C LEU A 24 9.66 -9.11 0.25
N THR A 25 8.53 -9.80 0.08
CA THR A 25 8.14 -10.41 -1.20
C THR A 25 7.24 -9.53 -2.03
N ASN A 26 6.39 -8.72 -1.39
CA ASN A 26 5.43 -7.88 -2.10
C ASN A 26 5.07 -6.62 -1.30
N ALA A 27 4.69 -5.55 -2.02
CA ALA A 27 4.11 -4.33 -1.47
C ALA A 27 3.09 -3.78 -2.47
N PHE A 28 1.85 -3.57 -2.03
CA PHE A 28 0.73 -3.29 -2.94
C PHE A 28 -0.32 -2.35 -2.34
N ILE A 29 -1.18 -1.83 -3.22
CA ILE A 29 -2.27 -0.92 -2.89
C ILE A 29 -3.59 -1.59 -3.27
N LEU A 30 -4.55 -1.65 -2.35
CA LEU A 30 -5.87 -2.25 -2.55
C LEU A 30 -6.88 -1.20 -3.03
N SER A 31 -6.63 -0.61 -4.21
CA SER A 31 -7.39 0.52 -4.77
C SER A 31 -8.88 0.24 -5.04
N ASN A 32 -9.31 -1.01 -4.95
CA ASN A 32 -10.70 -1.44 -5.16
C ASN A 32 -11.49 -1.64 -3.86
N VAL A 33 -10.86 -1.47 -2.68
CA VAL A 33 -11.54 -1.61 -1.38
C VAL A 33 -12.11 -0.28 -0.93
N TYR A 34 -13.43 -0.19 -0.81
CA TYR A 34 -14.16 1.04 -0.47
C TYR A 34 -14.58 1.06 1.01
N GLY A 35 -14.88 2.26 1.52
CA GLY A 35 -15.29 2.48 2.93
C GLY A 35 -14.62 3.68 3.59
N SER A 36 -13.54 4.18 3.00
CA SER A 36 -12.82 5.40 3.38
C SER A 36 -12.44 6.18 2.10
N ASP A 37 -12.06 7.44 2.26
CA ASP A 37 -11.39 8.28 1.26
C ASP A 37 -9.97 7.81 0.93
N HIS A 38 -9.35 7.04 1.83
CA HIS A 38 -8.12 6.28 1.58
C HIS A 38 -8.45 4.84 1.16
N CYS A 39 -7.50 4.20 0.46
CA CYS A 39 -7.52 2.76 0.22
C CYS A 39 -6.48 2.06 1.10
N PRO A 40 -6.71 0.83 1.57
CA PRO A 40 -5.71 0.07 2.29
C PRO A 40 -4.46 -0.21 1.44
N ILE A 41 -3.32 -0.34 2.11
CA ILE A 41 -2.06 -0.83 1.52
C ILE A 41 -1.60 -2.07 2.29
N GLY A 42 -0.76 -2.90 1.66
CA GLY A 42 -0.27 -4.15 2.24
C GLY A 42 1.15 -4.47 1.83
N ILE A 43 1.81 -5.31 2.64
CA ILE A 43 3.09 -5.94 2.32
C ILE A 43 3.02 -7.43 2.64
N GLU A 44 3.79 -8.24 1.91
CA GLU A 44 4.02 -9.65 2.21
C GLU A 44 5.49 -9.83 2.58
N ILE A 45 5.75 -10.59 3.65
CA ILE A 45 7.09 -10.84 4.18
C ILE A 45 7.25 -12.35 4.42
N ASN A 46 8.36 -12.91 3.94
CA ASN A 46 8.81 -14.26 4.27
C ASN A 46 9.56 -14.25 5.60
N ILE A 47 9.14 -15.08 6.55
CA ILE A 47 9.74 -15.22 7.88
C ILE A 47 10.57 -16.50 7.93
#